data_AF-A0A6N1XB84-F1
#
_entry.id   AF-A0A6N1XB84-F1
#
_cell.length_a   1.000
_cell.length_b   1.000
_cell.length_c   1.000
_cell.angle_alpha   90.00
_cell.angle_beta   90.00
_cell.angle_gamma   90.00
#
_symmetry.space_group_name_H-M   'P 1'
#
loop_
_entity.id
_entity.type
_entity.pdbx_description
1 polymer ?
#
loop_
_entity_poly.entity_id
_entity_poly.type
_entity_poly.pdbx_seq_one_letter_code
_entity_poly.pdbx_strand_id
1 'polypeptide(L)'
;MPRWCWLLLALLVLWLLAGAPAWASEGTGGSLPYEDWLTKLRNSVTGPVAFALSIIGIVIAGGVLIFGGDLNGFFRTLIFLVLVMALLIGAQNVMGNFFGRGAELAQAAPASAPAWASHRSWA
;
A
#
# COMPACT_ATOMS: atom_id res chain seq x y z
N MET A 1 23.13 -31.79 24.44
CA MET A 1 21.78 -31.20 24.32
C MET A 1 20.75 -32.31 24.30
N PRO A 2 19.77 -32.33 25.20
CA PRO A 2 18.80 -33.43 25.26
C PRO A 2 18.03 -33.51 23.94
N ARG A 3 17.91 -34.73 23.41
CA ARG A 3 17.17 -35.08 22.18
C ARG A 3 15.71 -34.57 22.18
N TRP A 4 15.16 -34.26 23.34
CA TRP A 4 13.85 -33.65 23.50
C TRP A 4 13.77 -32.19 23.03
N CYS A 5 14.86 -31.42 23.12
CA CYS A 5 14.89 -30.04 22.59
C CYS A 5 14.69 -30.01 21.08
N TRP A 6 15.20 -31.01 20.35
CA TRP A 6 15.02 -31.12 18.90
C TRP A 6 13.57 -31.42 18.52
N LEU A 7 12.89 -32.26 19.31
CA LEU A 7 11.47 -32.53 19.11
C LEU A 7 10.60 -31.31 19.41
N LEU A 8 10.89 -30.57 20.48
CA LEU A 8 10.18 -29.34 20.82
C LEU A 8 10.39 -28.24 19.77
N LEU A 9 11.62 -28.10 19.25
CA LEU A 9 11.91 -27.18 18.14
C LEU A 9 11.18 -27.59 16.87
N ALA A 10 11.17 -28.88 16.52
CA ALA A 10 10.45 -29.37 15.34
C ALA A 10 8.93 -29.15 15.47
N LEU A 11 8.36 -29.37 16.66
CA LEU A 11 6.94 -29.11 16.94
C LEU A 11 6.59 -27.63 16.90
N LEU A 12 7.47 -26.77 17.42
CA LEU A 12 7.32 -25.32 17.34
C LEU A 12 7.36 -24.85 15.88
N VAL A 13 8.36 -25.29 15.11
CA VAL A 13 8.44 -24.99 13.67
C VAL A 13 7.20 -25.49 12.93
N LEU A 14 6.74 -26.71 13.18
CA LEU A 14 5.52 -27.25 12.57
C LEU A 14 4.27 -26.43 12.94
N TRP A 15 4.18 -25.95 14.18
CA TRP A 15 3.09 -25.08 14.64
C TRP A 15 3.13 -23.69 13.99
N LEU A 16 4.33 -23.12 13.79
CA LEU A 16 4.49 -21.88 13.03
C LEU A 16 4.12 -22.04 11.55
N LEU A 17 4.46 -23.18 10.93
CA LEU A 17 4.07 -23.46 9.54
C LEU A 17 2.58 -23.80 9.39
N ALA A 18 1.93 -24.32 10.44
CA ALA A 18 0.51 -24.63 10.48
C ALA A 18 -0.37 -23.42 10.84
N GLY A 19 0.23 -22.26 11.13
CA GLY A 19 -0.49 -21.00 11.24
C GLY A 19 -1.23 -20.70 9.94
N ALA A 20 -2.56 -20.73 9.98
CA ALA A 20 -3.41 -20.19 8.93
C ALA A 20 -2.92 -18.78 8.57
N PRO A 21 -3.13 -18.28 7.32
CA PRO A 21 -2.80 -16.90 7.00
C PRO A 21 -3.50 -16.00 8.02
N ALA A 22 -2.71 -15.46 8.95
CA ALA A 22 -3.18 -14.38 9.80
C ALA A 22 -3.49 -13.28 8.81
N TRP A 23 -4.77 -13.05 8.56
CA TRP A 23 -5.26 -11.87 7.87
C TRP A 23 -4.90 -10.65 8.72
N ALA A 24 -3.61 -10.29 8.74
CA ALA A 24 -3.19 -8.91 8.78
C ALA A 24 -3.59 -8.32 7.43
N SER A 25 -4.91 -8.25 7.20
CA SER A 25 -5.48 -7.52 6.10
C SER A 25 -5.00 -6.10 6.28
N GLU A 26 -4.27 -5.56 5.29
CA GLU A 26 -4.34 -4.13 5.00
C GLU A 26 -5.81 -3.73 5.18
N GLY A 27 -6.06 -2.80 6.11
CA GLY A 27 -7.34 -2.67 6.79
C GLY A 27 -8.55 -2.92 5.89
N THR A 28 -9.24 -4.04 6.12
CA THR A 28 -10.67 -4.14 5.83
C THR A 28 -11.40 -3.26 6.84
N GLY A 29 -11.12 -1.95 6.78
CA GLY A 29 -11.81 -0.90 7.51
C GLY A 29 -13.23 -0.80 6.96
N GLY A 30 -14.13 -1.63 7.49
CA GLY A 30 -15.49 -1.77 6.99
C GLY A 30 -16.56 -1.86 8.07
N SER A 31 -16.22 -1.66 9.34
CA SER A 31 -17.15 -1.88 10.47
C SER A 31 -17.34 -0.67 11.38
N LEU A 32 -16.62 0.42 11.15
CA LEU A 32 -16.63 1.60 12.03
C LEU A 32 -17.15 2.82 11.27
N PRO A 33 -18.13 3.56 11.81
CA PRO A 33 -18.80 4.66 11.10
C PRO A 33 -17.86 5.81 10.72
N TYR A 34 -16.64 5.85 11.26
CA TYR A 34 -15.62 6.84 10.92
C TYR A 34 -14.73 6.46 9.72
N GLU A 35 -14.60 5.18 9.40
CA GLU A 35 -13.70 4.70 8.34
C GLU A 35 -14.09 5.24 6.96
N ASP A 36 -15.39 5.42 6.71
CA ASP A 36 -15.90 5.99 5.46
C ASP A 36 -15.44 7.44 5.26
N TRP A 37 -15.47 8.28 6.31
CA TRP A 37 -15.01 9.66 6.17
C TRP A 37 -13.49 9.72 6.09
N LEU A 38 -12.76 8.88 6.82
CA LEU A 38 -11.29 8.77 6.74
C LEU A 38 -10.85 8.35 5.34
N THR A 39 -11.55 7.39 4.74
CA THR A 39 -11.28 6.92 3.38
C THR A 39 -11.57 8.01 2.36
N LYS A 40 -12.69 8.73 2.50
CA LYS A 40 -13.01 9.89 1.64
C LYS A 40 -11.99 11.01 1.80
N LEU A 41 -11.54 11.29 3.03
CA LEU A 41 -10.50 12.28 3.29
C LEU A 41 -9.19 11.88 2.63
N ARG A 42 -8.75 10.62 2.80
CA ARG A 42 -7.56 10.08 2.13
C ARG A 42 -7.66 10.27 0.62
N ASN A 43 -8.76 9.82 0.01
CA ASN A 43 -8.98 9.93 -1.43
C ASN A 43 -9.03 11.38 -1.91
N SER A 44 -9.53 12.29 -1.08
CA SER A 44 -9.56 13.72 -1.37
C SER A 44 -8.14 14.31 -1.34
N VAL A 45 -7.35 13.98 -0.31
CA VAL A 45 -5.98 14.48 -0.11
C VAL A 45 -5.00 13.89 -1.13
N THR A 46 -5.18 12.64 -1.57
CA THR A 46 -4.35 12.05 -2.64
C THR A 46 -4.89 12.32 -4.04
N GLY A 47 -6.09 12.88 -4.16
CA GLY A 47 -6.80 13.10 -5.41
C GLY A 47 -7.00 14.60 -5.73
N PRO A 48 -8.24 15.04 -6.02
CA PRO A 48 -8.50 16.38 -6.56
C PRO A 48 -8.01 17.56 -5.70
N VAL A 49 -7.97 17.42 -4.38
CA VAL A 49 -7.58 18.53 -3.49
C VAL A 49 -6.06 18.78 -3.54
N ALA A 50 -5.24 17.73 -3.60
CA ALA A 50 -3.79 17.90 -3.81
C ALA A 50 -3.50 18.60 -5.14
N PHE A 51 -4.25 18.27 -6.19
CA PHE A 51 -4.11 18.93 -7.48
C PHE A 51 -4.46 20.43 -7.40
N ALA A 52 -5.54 20.79 -6.72
CA ALA A 52 -5.92 22.19 -6.52
C ALA A 52 -4.85 22.97 -5.73
N LEU A 53 -4.30 22.38 -4.66
CA LEU A 53 -3.21 23.00 -3.88
C LEU A 53 -1.94 23.19 -4.72
N SER A 54 -1.64 22.25 -5.63
CA SER A 54 -0.53 22.38 -6.56
C SER A 54 -0.66 23.63 -7.43
N ILE A 55 -1.84 23.84 -8.03
CA ILE A 55 -2.10 24.98 -8.90
C ILE A 55 -1.93 26.30 -8.12
N ILE A 56 -2.48 26.39 -6.91
CA ILE A 56 -2.36 27.57 -6.07
C ILE A 56 -0.89 27.89 -5.78
N GLY A 57 -0.10 26.88 -5.39
CA GLY A 57 1.34 27.04 -5.12
C GLY A 57 2.11 27.52 -6.34
N ILE A 58 1.81 26.99 -7.53
CA ILE A 58 2.44 27.40 -8.80
C ILE A 58 2.07 28.84 -9.16
N VAL A 59 0.82 29.25 -8.97
CA VAL A 59 0.36 30.62 -9.26
C VAL A 59 1.03 31.63 -8.34
N ILE A 60 1.14 31.33 -7.04
CA ILE A 60 1.83 32.20 -6.08
C ILE A 60 3.31 32.31 -6.44
N ALA A 61 3.97 31.18 -6.70
CA ALA A 61 5.39 31.16 -7.06
C ALA A 61 5.65 31.92 -8.38
N GLY A 62 4.81 31.72 -9.40
CA GLY A 62 4.88 32.43 -10.67
C GLY A 62 4.62 33.94 -10.54
N GLY A 63 3.68 34.33 -9.67
CA GLY A 63 3.42 35.73 -9.34
C GLY A 63 4.64 36.41 -8.74
N VAL A 64 5.27 35.79 -7.73
CA VAL A 64 6.51 36.31 -7.11
C VAL A 64 7.64 36.45 -8.14
N LEU A 65 7.74 35.53 -9.08
CA LEU A 65 8.78 35.53 -10.11
C LEU A 65 8.61 36.67 -11.13
N ILE A 66 7.39 36.89 -11.62
CA ILE A 66 7.10 37.89 -12.67
C ILE A 66 7.34 39.32 -12.17
N PHE A 67 7.07 39.60 -10.89
CA PHE A 67 7.29 40.93 -10.32
C PHE A 67 8.74 41.19 -9.88
N GLY A 68 9.69 40.30 -10.23
CA GLY A 68 11.10 40.47 -9.92
C GLY A 68 11.49 40.10 -8.50
N GLY A 69 10.76 39.16 -7.88
CA GLY A 69 11.08 38.61 -6.56
C GLY A 69 12.37 37.76 -6.55
N ASP A 70 12.84 37.46 -5.34
CA ASP A 70 14.07 36.70 -5.11
C ASP A 70 14.03 35.31 -5.78
N LEU A 71 14.86 35.12 -6.81
CA LEU A 71 14.95 33.86 -7.56
C LEU A 71 15.33 32.68 -6.66
N ASN A 72 16.19 32.90 -5.68
CA ASN A 72 16.59 31.88 -4.73
C ASN A 72 15.39 31.46 -3.86
N GLY A 73 14.58 32.44 -3.43
CA GLY A 73 13.29 32.22 -2.78
C GLY A 73 12.29 31.44 -3.64
N PHE A 74 12.17 31.77 -4.92
CA PHE A 74 11.31 31.05 -5.86
C PHE A 74 11.73 29.58 -6.02
N PHE A 75 13.01 29.32 -6.32
CA PHE A 75 13.52 27.96 -6.46
C PHE A 75 13.33 27.14 -5.20
N ARG A 76 13.54 27.74 -4.02
CA ARG A 76 13.28 27.08 -2.75
C ARG A 76 11.82 26.64 -2.63
N THR A 77 10.90 27.51 -3.00
CA THR A 77 9.45 27.23 -2.96
C THR A 77 9.06 26.14 -3.97
N LEU A 78 9.67 26.17 -5.17
CA LEU A 78 9.46 25.16 -6.22
C LEU A 78 9.95 23.77 -5.77
N ILE A 79 11.16 23.69 -5.20
CA ILE A 79 11.72 22.44 -4.68
C ILE A 79 10.82 21.87 -3.58
N PHE A 80 10.33 22.71 -2.65
CA PHE A 80 9.39 22.24 -1.63
C PHE A 80 8.09 21.70 -2.22
N LEU A 81 7.53 22.36 -3.24
CA LEU A 81 6.32 21.90 -3.91
C LEU A 81 6.52 20.53 -4.58
N VAL A 82 7.66 20.32 -5.24
CA VAL A 82 8.03 19.03 -5.84
C VAL A 82 8.23 17.96 -4.77
N LEU A 83 8.94 18.28 -3.68
CA LEU A 83 9.17 17.34 -2.58
C LEU A 83 7.86 16.86 -1.95
N VAL A 84 6.91 17.78 -1.73
CA VAL A 84 5.58 17.46 -1.22
C VAL A 84 4.86 16.51 -2.19
N MET A 85 4.79 16.85 -3.48
CA MET A 85 4.13 16.01 -4.49
C MET A 85 4.77 14.62 -4.62
N ALA A 86 6.10 14.56 -4.60
CA ALA A 86 6.84 13.30 -4.64
C ALA A 86 6.53 12.43 -3.41
N LEU A 87 6.38 13.03 -2.22
CA LEU A 87 6.03 12.30 -1.01
C LEU A 87 4.58 11.81 -1.04
N LEU A 88 3.62 12.62 -1.49
CA LEU A 88 2.22 12.20 -1.61
C LEU A 88 2.04 11.00 -2.57
N ILE A 89 2.64 11.07 -3.76
CA ILE A 89 2.53 10.01 -4.78
C ILE A 89 3.40 8.80 -4.40
N GLY A 90 4.60 9.06 -3.85
CA GLY A 90 5.52 8.04 -3.37
C GLY A 90 4.93 7.21 -2.23
N ALA A 91 4.21 7.83 -1.30
CA ALA A 91 3.59 7.14 -0.16
C ALA A 91 2.59 6.04 -0.61
N GLN A 92 1.80 6.30 -1.66
CA GLN A 92 0.88 5.30 -2.21
C GLN A 92 1.63 4.11 -2.82
N ASN A 93 2.71 4.39 -3.56
CA ASN A 93 3.55 3.35 -4.16
C ASN A 93 4.28 2.53 -3.08
N VAL A 94 4.83 3.18 -2.05
CA VAL A 94 5.45 2.50 -0.91
C VAL A 94 4.43 1.62 -0.20
N MET A 95 3.24 2.14 0.08
CA MET A 95 2.21 1.34 0.75
C MET A 95 1.84 0.08 -0.05
N GLY A 96 1.53 0.22 -1.34
CA GLY A 96 1.16 -0.93 -2.17
C GLY A 96 2.29 -1.94 -2.42
N ASN A 97 3.54 -1.48 -2.52
CA ASN A 97 4.67 -2.39 -2.78
C ASN A 97 5.18 -3.10 -1.53
N PHE A 98 5.14 -2.45 -0.36
CA PHE A 98 5.66 -3.02 0.89
C PHE A 98 4.60 -3.82 1.68
N PHE A 99 3.33 -3.43 1.61
CA PHE A 99 2.26 -4.08 2.38
C PHE A 99 1.37 -5.01 1.51
N GLY A 100 1.23 -4.74 0.21
CA GLY A 100 0.45 -5.59 -0.72
C GLY A 100 1.17 -6.85 -1.21
N ARG A 101 2.52 -6.85 -1.20
CA ARG A 101 3.34 -8.03 -1.55
C ARG A 101 3.86 -8.83 -0.36
N GLY A 102 3.64 -8.37 0.87
CA GLY A 102 4.05 -9.09 2.08
C GLY A 102 3.27 -10.39 2.31
N ALA A 103 2.10 -10.54 1.68
CA ALA A 103 1.17 -11.66 1.83
C ALA A 103 1.11 -12.60 0.61
N GLU A 104 2.02 -12.48 -0.36
CA GLU A 104 2.11 -13.39 -1.52
C GLU A 104 3.24 -14.40 -1.36
N LEU A 105 3.16 -15.27 -0.35
CA LEU A 105 3.62 -16.64 -0.61
C LEU A 105 2.55 -17.26 -1.50
N ALA A 106 2.75 -17.05 -2.81
CA ALA A 106 1.92 -17.55 -3.87
C ALA A 106 1.45 -18.97 -3.52
N GLN A 107 0.16 -19.07 -3.22
CA GLN A 107 -0.56 -20.30 -3.12
C GLN A 107 -0.35 -21.01 -4.45
N ALA A 108 0.58 -21.96 -4.47
CA ALA A 108 0.80 -22.83 -5.61
C ALA A 108 -0.55 -23.49 -5.86
N ALA A 109 -1.25 -22.99 -6.88
CA ALA A 109 -2.57 -23.47 -7.24
C ALA A 109 -2.49 -25.00 -7.31
N PRO A 110 -3.41 -25.76 -6.70
CA PRO A 110 -3.52 -27.16 -7.03
C PRO A 110 -3.76 -27.18 -8.54
N ALA A 111 -2.76 -27.71 -9.28
CA ALA A 111 -2.77 -27.78 -10.72
C ALA A 111 -4.18 -28.18 -11.17
N SER A 112 -4.83 -27.27 -11.89
CA SER A 112 -6.18 -27.42 -12.41
C SER A 112 -6.37 -28.86 -12.85
N ALA A 113 -7.26 -29.58 -12.17
CA ALA A 113 -7.57 -30.95 -12.51
C ALA A 113 -7.83 -31.01 -14.02
N PRO A 114 -7.15 -31.89 -14.76
CA PRO A 114 -7.24 -31.91 -16.22
C PRO A 114 -8.69 -32.08 -16.66
N ALA A 115 -9.06 -31.36 -17.72
CA ALA A 115 -10.42 -31.16 -18.23
C ALA A 115 -11.25 -32.43 -18.51
N TRP A 116 -10.66 -33.62 -18.37
CA TRP A 116 -11.34 -34.91 -18.49
C TRP A 116 -12.18 -35.28 -17.26
N ALA A 117 -12.02 -34.60 -16.11
CA ALA A 117 -12.74 -34.93 -14.87
C ALA A 117 -14.24 -34.55 -14.86
N SER A 118 -14.71 -33.66 -15.73
CA SER A 118 -16.11 -33.23 -15.81
C SER A 118 -17.03 -34.18 -16.60
N HIS A 119 -16.48 -35.18 -17.29
CA HIS A 119 -17.23 -36.05 -18.22
C HIS A 119 -17.68 -37.41 -17.63
N ARG A 120 -17.47 -37.68 -16.33
CA ARG A 120 -17.79 -38.99 -15.70
C ARG A 120 -18.87 -38.92 -14.62
N SER A 121 -19.98 -38.23 -14.85
CA SER A 121 -21.14 -38.21 -13.93
C SER A 121 -22.32 -39.04 -14.42
N TRP A 122 -22.08 -40.30 -14.80
CA TRP A 122 -23.15 -41.27 -15.08
C TRP A 122 -22.83 -42.61 -14.42
N ALA A 123 -23.36 -42.77 -13.20
CA ALA A 123 -23.67 -44.04 -12.55
C ALA A 123 -24.84 -43.79 -11.61
#